data_AF-A0A0Q8QNG6-F1
#
_entry.id   AF-A0A0Q8QNG6-F1
#
_cell.length_a   1.000
_cell.length_b   1.000
_cell.length_c   1.000
_cell.angle_alpha   90.00
_cell.angle_beta   90.00
_cell.angle_gamma   90.00
#
_symmetry.space_group_name_H-M   'P 1'
#
loop_
_entity.id
_entity.type
_entity.pdbx_description
1 polymer ?
#
loop_
_entity_poly.entity_id
_entity_poly.type
_entity_poly.pdbx_seq_one_letter_code
_entity_poly.pdbx_strand_id
1 'polypeptide(L)'
;MYADGDPIDRLRSRLKLDREASAALVSRLVEAPFWSGERPVGDPGDNSSNYPLSFHPLEMGEAALENLFGYQLEGNLDSESLDPDSVPLMAFTAVKKPWWKRLA
;
A
#
# COMPACT_ATOMS: atom_id res chain seq x y z
N MET A 1 2.46 16.04 -11.86
CA MET A 1 3.87 16.40 -12.15
C MET A 1 4.75 15.37 -11.47
N TYR A 2 5.43 14.51 -12.21
CA TYR A 2 6.48 13.68 -11.61
C TYR A 2 7.67 14.57 -11.24
N ALA A 3 8.34 14.27 -10.14
CA ALA A 3 9.41 15.07 -9.57
C ALA A 3 10.55 15.35 -10.59
N ASP A 4 11.18 16.52 -10.48
CA ASP A 4 12.15 17.06 -11.45
C ASP A 4 13.26 16.08 -11.88
N GLY A 5 13.62 16.12 -13.16
CA GLY A 5 14.72 15.35 -13.78
C GLY A 5 14.28 14.33 -14.82
N ASP A 6 15.24 13.70 -15.51
CA ASP A 6 14.97 12.63 -16.48
C ASP A 6 14.50 11.35 -15.74
N PRO A 7 13.29 10.82 -16.05
CA PRO A 7 12.79 9.58 -15.47
C PRO A 7 13.73 8.38 -15.64
N ILE A 8 14.48 8.31 -16.75
CA ILE A 8 15.40 7.20 -17.02
C ILE A 8 16.58 7.22 -16.04
N ASP A 9 17.13 8.39 -15.76
CA ASP A 9 18.25 8.53 -14.81
C ASP A 9 17.81 8.15 -13.40
N ARG A 10 16.59 8.52 -13.00
CA ARG A 10 16.02 8.11 -11.71
C ARG A 10 15.77 6.60 -11.63
N LEU A 11 15.16 6.00 -12.65
CA LEU A 11 14.89 4.57 -12.67
C LEU A 11 16.17 3.72 -12.71
N ARG A 12 17.24 4.25 -13.32
CA ARG A 12 18.57 3.63 -13.33
C ARG A 12 19.37 3.93 -12.07
N SER A 13 19.03 4.97 -11.33
CA SER A 13 19.67 5.30 -10.07
C SER A 13 19.32 4.23 -9.03
N ARG A 14 20.32 3.86 -8.22
CA ARG A 14 20.07 3.04 -7.04
C ARG A 14 19.46 3.94 -5.97
N LEU A 15 18.14 4.12 -5.99
CA LEU A 15 17.44 4.73 -4.88
C LEU A 15 17.78 3.94 -3.61
N LYS A 16 18.41 4.62 -2.65
CA LYS A 16 18.59 4.07 -1.31
C LYS A 16 17.32 4.38 -0.53
N LEU A 17 16.59 3.33 -0.17
CA LEU A 17 15.49 3.46 0.76
C LEU A 17 16.08 3.76 2.15
N ASP A 18 15.72 4.90 2.73
CA ASP A 18 15.95 5.16 4.14
C ASP A 18 14.95 4.34 4.95
N ARG A 19 15.42 3.22 5.51
CA ARG A 19 14.57 2.29 6.25
C ARG A 19 14.07 2.88 7.57
N GLU A 20 14.87 3.72 8.21
CA GLU A 20 14.50 4.35 9.48
C GLU A 20 13.40 5.39 9.26
N ALA A 21 13.60 6.27 8.28
CA ALA A 21 12.59 7.25 7.90
C ALA A 21 11.29 6.58 7.42
N SER A 22 11.40 5.50 6.64
CA SER A 22 10.22 4.75 6.16
C SER A 22 9.46 4.08 7.31
N ALA A 23 10.18 3.45 8.25
CA ALA A 23 9.56 2.84 9.43
C ALA A 23 8.89 3.89 10.34
N ALA A 24 9.53 5.05 10.54
CA ALA A 24 8.96 6.15 11.31
C ALA A 24 7.68 6.70 10.67
N LEU A 25 7.66 6.80 9.33
CA LEU A 25 6.48 7.20 8.58
C LEU A 25 5.32 6.21 8.78
N VAL A 26 5.59 4.90 8.62
CA VAL A 26 4.57 3.84 8.80
C VAL A 26 4.06 3.81 10.23
N SER A 27 4.96 3.84 11.21
CA SER A 27 4.59 3.84 12.62
C SER A 27 3.68 5.02 12.97
N ARG A 28 4.00 6.22 12.48
CA ARG A 28 3.22 7.43 12.77
C ARG A 28 1.87 7.48 12.06
N LEU A 29 1.86 7.19 10.76
CA LEU A 29 0.67 7.39 9.92
C LEU A 29 -0.29 6.20 9.95
N VAL A 30 0.21 5.00 10.25
CA VAL A 30 -0.56 3.77 10.16
C VAL A 30 -0.70 3.11 11.54
N GLU A 31 0.40 2.77 12.20
CA GLU A 31 0.33 1.86 13.36
C GLU A 31 -0.10 2.56 14.66
N ALA A 32 0.37 3.78 14.92
CA ALA A 32 0.18 4.47 16.19
C ALA A 32 -1.30 4.62 16.62
N PRO A 33 -2.25 4.99 15.74
CA PRO A 33 -3.67 5.08 16.10
C PRO A 33 -4.30 3.74 16.51
N PHE A 34 -3.78 2.62 16.01
CA PHE A 34 -4.30 1.29 16.30
C PHE A 34 -3.75 0.78 17.64
N TRP A 35 -2.44 0.93 17.87
CA TRP A 35 -1.82 0.55 19.14
C TRP A 35 -2.21 1.47 20.31
N SER A 36 -2.60 2.72 20.04
CA SER A 36 -3.13 3.62 21.07
C SER A 36 -4.57 3.27 21.49
N GLY A 37 -5.27 2.43 20.71
CA GLY A 37 -6.67 2.06 20.94
C GLY A 37 -7.69 3.05 20.39
N GLU A 38 -7.28 4.02 19.56
CA GLU A 38 -8.21 4.94 18.88
C GLU A 38 -9.04 4.23 17.80
N ARG A 39 -8.58 3.07 17.33
CA ARG A 39 -9.25 2.18 16.35
C ARG A 39 -9.51 0.79 16.96
N PRO A 40 -10.46 0.64 17.89
CA PRO A 40 -10.72 -0.63 18.55
C PRO A 40 -11.42 -1.65 17.62
N VAL A 41 -11.38 -2.93 17.98
CA VAL A 41 -11.97 -3.99 17.16
C VAL A 41 -13.51 -3.96 17.16
N GLY A 42 -14.10 -3.60 16.02
CA GLY A 42 -15.53 -3.65 15.72
C GLY A 42 -16.41 -2.53 16.31
N ASP A 43 -17.63 -2.41 15.78
CA ASP A 43 -18.71 -1.59 16.34
C ASP A 43 -19.33 -2.27 17.58
N PRO A 44 -19.95 -1.51 18.52
CA PRO A 44 -20.63 -2.07 19.68
C PRO A 44 -21.85 -2.90 19.23
N GLY A 45 -21.64 -4.20 19.00
CA GLY A 45 -22.68 -5.13 18.52
C GLY A 45 -22.13 -6.33 17.75
N ASP A 46 -20.89 -6.28 17.28
CA ASP A 46 -20.26 -7.42 16.62
C ASP A 46 -19.66 -8.40 17.65
N ASN A 47 -19.48 -9.67 17.28
CA ASN A 47 -18.93 -10.72 18.15
C ASN A 47 -17.39 -10.58 18.28
N SER A 48 -16.93 -9.34 18.39
CA SER A 48 -15.54 -8.88 18.40
C SER A 48 -14.77 -9.30 19.66
N SER A 49 -15.47 -9.82 20.66
CA SER A 49 -14.93 -10.27 21.95
C SER A 49 -13.87 -11.39 21.86
N ASN A 50 -13.73 -12.06 20.71
CA ASN A 50 -12.78 -13.16 20.52
C ASN A 50 -11.62 -12.84 19.55
N TYR A 51 -11.44 -11.57 19.16
CA TYR A 51 -10.33 -11.19 18.30
C TYR A 51 -9.02 -11.10 19.11
N PRO A 52 -7.90 -11.68 18.63
CA PRO A 52 -6.66 -11.75 19.40
C PRO A 52 -5.93 -10.40 19.54
N LEU A 53 -6.29 -9.41 18.72
CA LEU A 53 -5.74 -8.07 18.76
C LEU A 53 -6.80 -7.06 19.21
N SER A 54 -6.33 -5.94 19.76
CA SER A 54 -7.19 -4.83 20.19
C SER A 54 -7.88 -4.08 19.03
N PHE A 55 -7.51 -4.39 17.79
CA PHE A 55 -8.03 -3.79 16.56
C PHE A 55 -8.11 -4.83 15.43
N HIS A 56 -8.83 -4.51 14.36
CA HIS A 56 -8.95 -5.40 13.21
C HIS A 56 -7.77 -5.16 12.23
N PRO A 57 -6.91 -6.15 11.93
CA PRO A 57 -5.77 -6.01 11.02
C PRO A 57 -6.14 -5.51 9.63
N LEU A 58 -7.34 -5.89 9.16
CA LEU A 58 -7.86 -5.42 7.88
C LEU A 58 -8.04 -3.90 7.88
N GLU A 59 -8.61 -3.33 8.94
CA GLU A 59 -8.76 -1.87 9.07
C GLU A 59 -7.40 -1.15 9.11
N MET A 60 -6.39 -1.75 9.75
CA MET A 60 -5.02 -1.21 9.71
C MET A 60 -4.41 -1.30 8.31
N GLY A 61 -4.72 -2.37 7.56
CA GLY A 61 -4.35 -2.52 6.15
C GLY A 61 -4.99 -1.45 5.27
N GLU A 62 -6.29 -1.21 5.41
CA GLU A 62 -7.00 -0.15 4.67
C GLU A 62 -6.44 1.24 5.01
N ALA A 63 -6.18 1.53 6.29
CA ALA A 63 -5.53 2.78 6.71
C ALA A 63 -4.12 2.93 6.10
N ALA A 64 -3.39 1.83 5.90
CA ALA A 64 -2.10 1.86 5.23
C ALA A 64 -2.23 2.22 3.75
N LEU A 65 -3.22 1.63 3.06
CA LEU A 65 -3.50 1.92 1.65
C LEU A 65 -3.89 3.39 1.47
N GLU A 66 -4.78 3.89 2.32
CA GLU A 66 -5.29 5.25 2.26
C GLU A 66 -4.18 6.27 2.55
N ASN A 67 -3.47 6.13 3.68
CA ASN A 67 -2.49 7.14 4.09
C ASN A 67 -1.21 7.15 3.24
N LEU A 68 -0.83 6.02 2.64
CA LEU A 68 0.42 5.91 1.87
C LEU A 68 0.20 6.02 0.36
N PHE A 69 -0.96 5.59 -0.14
CA PHE A 69 -1.24 5.50 -1.58
C PHE A 69 -2.52 6.23 -2.00
N GLY A 70 -3.35 6.68 -1.06
CA GLY A 70 -4.54 7.48 -1.34
C GLY A 70 -5.74 6.67 -1.84
N TYR A 71 -5.76 5.34 -1.63
CA TYR A 71 -6.89 4.50 -2.00
C TYR A 71 -7.27 3.48 -0.92
N GLN A 72 -8.49 2.94 -0.99
CA GLN A 72 -8.99 1.84 -0.16
C GLN A 72 -9.60 0.75 -1.06
N LEU A 73 -9.72 -0.47 -0.56
CA LEU A 73 -10.30 -1.60 -1.31
C LEU A 73 -11.62 -2.08 -0.72
N GLU A 74 -11.77 -2.03 0.61
CA GLU A 74 -12.94 -2.52 1.32
C GLU A 74 -13.54 -1.45 2.26
N GLY A 75 -14.78 -1.65 2.71
CA GLY A 75 -15.47 -0.76 3.64
C GLY A 75 -16.21 0.41 2.97
N ASN A 76 -16.27 1.55 3.67
CA ASN A 76 -16.92 2.76 3.16
C ASN A 76 -15.92 3.57 2.34
N LEU A 77 -15.87 3.26 1.04
CA LEU A 77 -15.02 3.98 0.10
C LEU A 77 -15.42 5.45 0.02
N ASP A 78 -14.47 6.34 0.29
CA ASP A 78 -14.64 7.76 0.05
C ASP A 78 -14.67 8.03 -1.46
N SER A 79 -15.68 8.78 -1.94
CA SER A 79 -15.77 9.20 -3.34
C SER A 79 -14.62 10.10 -3.80
N GLU A 80 -13.89 10.73 -2.86
CA GLU A 80 -12.70 11.52 -3.17
C GLU A 80 -11.41 10.67 -3.23
N SER A 81 -11.48 9.41 -2.82
CA SER A 81 -10.36 8.47 -2.86
C SER A 81 -9.93 8.17 -4.31
N LEU A 82 -8.64 7.90 -4.51
CA LEU A 82 -8.14 7.41 -5.79
C LEU A 82 -8.82 6.08 -6.12
N ASP A 83 -9.42 5.97 -7.30
CA ASP A 83 -9.91 4.70 -7.84
C ASP A 83 -8.70 3.87 -8.35
N PRO A 84 -8.33 2.77 -7.67
CA PRO A 84 -7.18 1.97 -8.06
C PRO A 84 -7.37 1.32 -9.44
N ASP A 85 -8.61 1.01 -9.85
CA ASP A 85 -8.90 0.38 -11.14
C ASP A 85 -8.78 1.38 -12.31
N SER A 86 -8.78 2.68 -12.01
CA SER A 86 -8.52 3.74 -13.00
C SER A 86 -7.04 3.88 -13.36
N VAL A 87 -6.11 3.29 -12.58
CA VAL A 87 -4.67 3.43 -12.79
C VAL A 87 -4.20 2.53 -13.94
N PRO A 88 -3.72 3.08 -15.07
CA PRO A 88 -3.28 2.27 -16.19
C PRO A 88 -2.00 1.52 -15.86
N LEU A 89 -2.03 0.19 -16.00
CA LEU A 89 -0.86 -0.68 -15.83
C LEU A 89 -0.22 -1.01 -17.18
N MET A 90 1.12 -1.05 -17.22
CA MET A 90 1.82 -1.58 -18.39
C MET A 90 1.63 -3.09 -18.48
N ALA A 91 1.06 -3.55 -19.59
CA ALA A 91 0.94 -4.97 -19.89
C ALA A 91 2.19 -5.47 -20.64
N PHE A 92 2.76 -6.57 -20.18
CA PHE A 92 3.86 -7.25 -20.87
C PHE A 92 3.36 -8.56 -21.46
N THR A 93 3.74 -8.83 -22.72
CA THR A 93 3.47 -10.13 -23.34
C THR A 93 4.64 -11.06 -23.11
N ALA A 94 4.38 -12.26 -22.60
CA ALA A 94 5.42 -13.29 -22.46
C ALA A 94 6.01 -13.63 -23.84
N VAL A 95 7.34 -13.64 -23.93
CA VAL A 95 8.03 -13.96 -25.18
C VAL A 95 7.95 -15.47 -25.41
N LYS A 96 7.30 -15.91 -26.49
CA LYS A 96 7.09 -17.34 -26.82
C LYS A 96 8.37 -18.18 -26.90
N LYS A 97 9.53 -17.54 -27.13
CA LYS A 97 10.86 -18.18 -27.08
C LYS A 97 11.75 -17.45 -26.07
N PRO A 98 12.14 -18.08 -24.94
CA PRO A 98 13.11 -17.51 -24.04
C PRO A 98 14.45 -17.28 -24.75
N TRP A 99 15.20 -16.27 -24.31
CA TRP A 99 16.44 -15.82 -24.96
C TRP A 99 17.52 -16.92 -25.03
N TRP A 100 17.58 -17.83 -24.05
CA TRP A 100 18.48 -18.99 -24.05
C TRP A 100 18.15 -20.07 -25.08
N LYS A 101 16.95 -20.04 -25.72
CA LYS A 101 16.58 -20.94 -26.84
C LYS A 101 16.85 -20.32 -28.22
N ARG A 102 17.54 -19.18 -28.30
CA ARG A 102 17.89 -18.50 -29.57
C ARG A 102 19.34 -18.71 -30.01
N LEU A 103 20.16 -19.33 -29.16
CA LEU A 103 21.59 -19.58 -29.40
C LEU A 103 21.88 -21.04 -29.83
N ALA A 104 20.83 -21.83 -30.12
CA ALA A 104 20.93 -23.18 -30.63
C ALA A 104 20.44 -23.23 -32.08
#